data_AF-A0A0R2XHR8-F1
#
_entry.id   AF-A0A0R2XHR8-F1
#
_cell.length_a   1.000
_cell.length_b   1.000
_cell.length_c   1.000
_cell.angle_alpha   90.00
_cell.angle_beta   90.00
_cell.angle_gamma   90.00
#
_symmetry.space_group_name_H-M   'P 1'
#
loop_
_entity.id
_entity.type
_entity.pdbx_description
1 polymer ?
#
loop_
_entity_poly.entity_id
_entity_poly.type
_entity_poly.pdbx_seq_one_letter_code
_entity_poly.pdbx_strand_id
1 'polypeptide(L)'
;MENIKRILSHLLTTHWRVRRAFPRKAMRAIGQAIAQSESSHVGHLCFAVEGALSFSALWKGVTARERALEVFSQLRVWDTEQNNGVLIYLLLADRSVEIVADRGIHARVGAQGWQAICSQMEAACRRAEYERGVIDGIRSITLRLTQHFPARDRREQRLPGKPVIL
;
A
#
# COMPACT_ATOMS: atom_id res chain seq x y z
N MET A 1 -4.39 7.48 -27.78
CA MET A 1 -4.69 6.03 -27.68
C MET A 1 -4.46 5.46 -26.28
N GLU A 2 -3.44 5.90 -25.52
CA GLU A 2 -3.20 5.42 -24.14
C GLU A 2 -4.37 5.69 -23.18
N ASN A 3 -5.00 6.87 -23.22
CA ASN A 3 -6.15 7.19 -22.37
C ASN A 3 -7.36 6.27 -22.61
N ILE A 4 -7.62 5.84 -23.85
CA ILE A 4 -8.75 4.94 -24.15
C ILE A 4 -8.49 3.55 -23.57
N LYS A 5 -7.25 3.03 -23.69
CA LYS A 5 -6.87 1.74 -23.09
C LYS A 5 -6.96 1.77 -21.57
N ARG A 6 -6.55 2.88 -20.95
CA ARG A 6 -6.67 3.09 -19.50
C ARG A 6 -8.13 3.17 -19.05
N ILE A 7 -8.96 3.96 -19.72
CA ILE A 7 -10.40 4.02 -19.41
C ILE A 7 -11.04 2.63 -19.55
N LEU A 8 -10.69 1.88 -20.59
CA LEU A 8 -11.18 0.51 -20.78
C LEU A 8 -10.70 -0.45 -19.67
N SER A 9 -9.43 -0.39 -19.25
CA SER A 9 -8.93 -1.24 -18.17
C SER A 9 -9.66 -0.99 -16.86
N HIS A 10 -10.00 0.27 -16.58
CA HIS A 10 -10.77 0.66 -15.41
C HIS A 10 -12.24 0.23 -15.48
N LEU A 11 -12.89 0.39 -16.63
CA LEU A 11 -14.27 -0.08 -16.84
C LEU A 11 -14.39 -1.61 -16.74
N LEU A 12 -13.37 -2.33 -17.20
CA LEU A 12 -13.31 -3.79 -17.16
C LEU A 12 -12.81 -4.35 -15.81
N THR A 13 -12.28 -3.50 -14.93
CA THR A 13 -11.81 -3.94 -13.61
C THR A 13 -12.95 -3.95 -12.61
N THR A 14 -13.71 -5.03 -12.70
CA THR A 14 -14.85 -5.28 -11.82
C THR A 14 -14.41 -5.73 -10.43
N HIS A 15 -15.31 -5.60 -9.46
CA HIS A 15 -15.15 -6.11 -8.09
C HIS A 15 -14.73 -7.61 -8.06
N TRP A 16 -15.09 -8.40 -9.09
CA TRP A 16 -14.67 -9.79 -9.22
C TRP A 16 -13.16 -9.94 -9.43
N ARG A 17 -12.53 -9.09 -10.26
CA ARG A 17 -11.08 -9.13 -10.50
C ARG A 17 -10.29 -8.82 -9.23
N VAL A 18 -10.76 -7.86 -8.43
CA VAL A 18 -10.18 -7.55 -7.11
C VAL A 18 -10.25 -8.75 -6.18
N ARG A 19 -11.43 -9.40 -6.07
CA ARG A 19 -11.61 -10.61 -5.25
C ARG A 19 -10.77 -11.80 -5.73
N ARG A 20 -10.48 -11.88 -7.02
CA ARG A 20 -9.61 -12.92 -7.59
C ARG A 20 -8.13 -12.66 -7.30
N ALA A 21 -7.68 -11.41 -7.41
CA ALA A 21 -6.31 -11.01 -7.08
C ALA A 21 -6.05 -11.05 -5.56
N PHE A 22 -7.04 -10.66 -4.77
CA PHE A 22 -6.99 -10.60 -3.31
C PHE A 22 -8.16 -11.38 -2.69
N PRO A 23 -8.12 -12.73 -2.74
CA PRO A 23 -9.10 -13.55 -2.06
C PRO A 23 -8.99 -13.37 -0.54
N ARG A 24 -10.02 -13.79 0.20
CA ARG A 24 -10.04 -13.70 1.68
C ARG A 24 -8.82 -14.34 2.36
N LYS A 25 -8.21 -15.36 1.74
CA LYS A 25 -6.96 -15.97 2.22
C LYS A 25 -5.78 -14.98 2.14
N ALA A 26 -5.60 -14.35 0.98
CA ALA A 26 -4.56 -13.34 0.77
C ALA A 26 -4.71 -12.14 1.70
N MET A 27 -5.94 -11.59 1.82
CA MET A 27 -6.20 -10.47 2.72
C MET A 27 -5.90 -10.81 4.19
N ARG A 28 -6.17 -12.04 4.63
CA ARG A 28 -5.79 -12.50 5.97
C ARG A 28 -4.28 -12.62 6.13
N ALA A 29 -3.59 -13.18 5.14
CA ALA A 29 -2.13 -13.30 5.17
C ALA A 29 -1.44 -11.92 5.21
N ILE A 30 -1.93 -10.97 4.42
CA ILE A 30 -1.46 -9.58 4.41
C ILE A 30 -1.71 -8.93 5.78
N GLY A 31 -2.90 -9.10 6.36
CA GLY A 31 -3.20 -8.56 7.70
C GLY A 31 -2.32 -9.16 8.79
N GLN A 32 -2.00 -10.45 8.72
CA GLN A 32 -1.06 -11.09 9.64
C GLN A 32 0.37 -10.55 9.46
N ALA A 33 0.81 -10.33 8.23
CA ALA A 33 2.12 -9.73 7.94
C ALA A 33 2.22 -8.29 8.47
N ILE A 34 1.16 -7.48 8.33
CA ILE A 34 1.10 -6.14 8.92
C ILE A 34 1.16 -6.21 10.44
N ALA A 35 0.35 -7.07 11.07
CA ALA A 35 0.36 -7.23 12.52
C ALA A 35 1.73 -7.68 13.07
N GLN A 36 2.40 -8.57 12.35
CA GLN A 36 3.75 -9.00 12.69
C GLN A 36 4.76 -7.85 12.53
N SER A 37 4.65 -7.05 11.46
CA SER A 37 5.47 -5.86 11.24
C SER A 37 5.34 -4.86 12.40
N GLU A 38 4.11 -4.50 12.76
CA GLU A 38 3.85 -3.52 13.82
C GLU A 38 4.25 -3.99 15.22
N SER A 39 4.53 -5.29 15.41
CA SER A 39 5.11 -5.80 16.66
C SER A 39 6.61 -5.51 16.81
N SER A 40 7.32 -5.18 15.72
CA SER A 40 8.78 -4.95 15.74
C SER A 40 9.18 -3.48 15.72
N HIS A 41 8.23 -2.56 15.53
CA HIS A 41 8.47 -1.13 15.42
C HIS A 41 7.30 -0.30 15.93
N VAL A 42 7.54 0.97 16.29
CA VAL A 42 6.48 1.92 16.70
C VAL A 42 5.85 2.67 15.52
N GLY A 43 6.13 2.25 14.28
CA GLY A 43 5.48 2.77 13.07
C GLY A 43 4.14 2.13 12.76
N HIS A 44 3.38 2.77 11.87
CA HIS A 44 2.09 2.27 11.38
C HIS A 44 2.17 1.90 9.90
N LEU A 45 1.66 0.72 9.54
CA LEU A 45 1.67 0.23 8.17
C LEU A 45 0.26 -0.12 7.70
N CYS A 46 -0.17 0.48 6.59
CA CYS A 46 -1.46 0.23 5.98
C CYS A 46 -1.29 -0.32 4.56
N PHE A 47 -2.13 -1.29 4.18
CA PHE A 47 -2.27 -1.74 2.81
C PHE A 47 -3.68 -1.43 2.31
N ALA A 48 -3.79 -0.76 1.18
CA ALA A 48 -5.04 -0.52 0.49
C ALA A 48 -4.95 -0.99 -0.96
N VAL A 49 -5.97 -1.72 -1.41
CA VAL A 49 -6.14 -2.08 -2.81
C VAL A 49 -7.43 -1.47 -3.35
N GLU A 50 -7.34 -0.80 -4.50
CA GLU A 50 -8.49 -0.26 -5.22
C GLU A 50 -8.57 -0.94 -6.59
N GLY A 51 -9.78 -1.36 -6.97
CA GLY A 51 -9.98 -2.03 -8.25
C GLY A 51 -9.73 -1.09 -9.42
N ALA A 52 -10.45 0.02 -9.44
CA ALA A 52 -10.40 1.03 -10.48
C ALA A 52 -10.78 2.39 -9.90
N LEU A 53 -10.17 3.45 -10.43
CA LEU A 53 -10.62 4.82 -10.22
C LEU A 53 -12.05 5.02 -10.73
N SER A 54 -12.78 5.93 -10.09
CA SER A 54 -14.09 6.38 -10.55
C SER A 54 -13.99 7.03 -11.94
N PHE A 55 -15.09 7.00 -12.69
CA PHE A 55 -15.14 7.62 -14.02
C PHE A 55 -14.70 9.09 -13.96
N SER A 56 -15.25 9.88 -13.03
CA SER A 56 -14.89 11.30 -12.89
C SER A 56 -13.40 11.52 -12.59
N ALA A 57 -12.77 10.66 -11.80
CA ALA A 57 -11.33 10.71 -11.55
C ALA A 57 -10.52 10.43 -12.82
N LEU A 58 -10.97 9.48 -13.65
CA LEU A 58 -10.34 9.20 -14.95
C LEU A 58 -10.43 10.37 -15.92
N TRP A 59 -11.58 11.05 -16.01
CA TRP A 59 -11.74 12.25 -16.85
C TRP A 59 -10.85 13.40 -16.40
N LYS A 60 -10.64 13.53 -15.08
CA LYS A 60 -9.72 14.51 -14.51
C LYS A 60 -8.25 14.12 -14.66
N GLY A 61 -7.95 12.94 -15.19
CA GLY A 61 -6.58 12.46 -15.38
C GLY A 61 -5.89 12.04 -14.08
N VAL A 62 -6.63 11.79 -12.99
CA VAL A 62 -6.06 11.43 -11.68
C VAL A 62 -5.11 10.25 -11.83
N THR A 63 -3.90 10.41 -11.32
CA THR A 63 -2.85 9.41 -11.31
C THR A 63 -2.97 8.47 -10.11
N ALA A 64 -2.34 7.30 -10.19
CA ALA A 64 -2.25 6.39 -9.03
C ALA A 64 -1.62 7.09 -7.82
N ARG A 65 -0.59 7.92 -8.04
CA ARG A 65 0.09 8.71 -7.01
C ARG A 65 -0.85 9.69 -6.30
N GLU A 66 -1.61 10.47 -7.05
CA GLU A 66 -2.57 11.42 -6.49
C GLU A 66 -3.64 10.69 -5.68
N ARG A 67 -4.16 9.58 -6.21
CA ARG A 67 -5.12 8.76 -5.49
C ARG A 67 -4.54 8.15 -4.21
N ALA A 68 -3.29 7.69 -4.25
CA ALA A 68 -2.62 7.16 -3.06
C ALA A 68 -2.49 8.22 -1.94
N LEU A 69 -2.22 9.48 -2.29
CA LEU A 69 -2.18 10.60 -1.33
C LEU A 69 -3.56 10.88 -0.72
N GLU A 70 -4.63 10.83 -1.51
CA GLU A 70 -6.00 10.91 -0.99
C GLU A 70 -6.30 9.77 -0.01
N VAL A 71 -5.98 8.53 -0.39
CA VAL A 71 -6.22 7.34 0.44
C VAL A 71 -5.41 7.40 1.73
N PHE A 72 -4.16 7.84 1.68
CA PHE A 72 -3.32 8.06 2.86
C PHE A 72 -3.97 9.01 3.87
N SER A 73 -4.64 10.04 3.35
CA SER A 73 -5.36 11.03 4.16
C SER A 73 -6.69 10.47 4.68
N GLN A 74 -7.46 9.78 3.83
CA GLN A 74 -8.75 9.16 4.16
C GLN A 74 -8.62 8.09 5.25
N LEU A 75 -7.57 7.26 5.17
CA LEU A 75 -7.29 6.21 6.14
C LEU A 75 -6.51 6.71 7.37
N ARG A 76 -6.20 8.01 7.45
CA ARG A 76 -5.46 8.66 8.55
C ARG A 76 -4.15 7.95 8.90
N VAL A 77 -3.43 7.47 7.88
CA VAL A 77 -2.17 6.73 8.08
C VAL A 77 -1.09 7.62 8.71
N TRP A 78 -1.20 8.94 8.53
CA TRP A 78 -0.35 9.96 9.13
C TRP A 78 -0.58 10.19 10.63
N ASP A 79 -1.65 9.65 11.22
CA ASP A 79 -2.00 9.86 12.63
C ASP A 79 -1.10 9.02 13.55
N THR A 80 0.18 9.37 13.55
CA THR A 80 1.25 8.73 14.30
C THR A 80 2.09 9.80 14.98
N GLU A 81 2.41 9.61 16.26
CA GLU A 81 3.17 10.59 17.06
C GLU A 81 4.53 10.94 16.44
N GLN A 82 5.14 9.99 15.73
CA GLN A 82 6.49 10.11 15.20
C GLN A 82 6.53 10.34 13.68
N ASN A 83 5.39 10.57 13.04
CA ASN A 83 5.28 10.75 11.59
C ASN A 83 5.94 9.58 10.82
N ASN A 84 5.61 8.36 11.23
CA ASN A 84 6.21 7.12 10.74
C ASN A 84 5.16 6.18 10.14
N GLY A 85 4.03 6.74 9.70
CA GLY A 85 3.01 6.03 8.94
C GLY A 85 3.42 5.77 7.50
N VAL A 86 3.12 4.57 6.99
CA VAL A 86 3.36 4.17 5.61
C VAL A 86 2.12 3.49 5.03
N LEU A 87 1.69 3.94 3.86
CA LEU A 87 0.65 3.31 3.04
C LEU A 87 1.31 2.65 1.83
N ILE A 88 0.99 1.37 1.63
CA ILE A 88 1.08 0.72 0.33
C ILE A 88 -0.30 0.82 -0.33
N TYR A 89 -0.36 1.50 -1.46
CA TYR A 89 -1.56 1.59 -2.29
C TYR A 89 -1.36 0.83 -3.61
N LEU A 90 -2.32 -0.03 -3.96
CA LEU A 90 -2.29 -0.81 -5.19
C LEU A 90 -3.55 -0.51 -6.02
N LEU A 91 -3.35 0.05 -7.22
CA LEU A 91 -4.41 0.28 -8.19
C LEU A 91 -4.39 -0.82 -9.25
N LEU A 92 -5.34 -1.75 -9.16
CA LEU A 92 -5.33 -2.98 -9.97
C LEU A 92 -5.50 -2.72 -11.47
N ALA A 93 -6.37 -1.79 -11.84
CA ALA A 93 -6.62 -1.45 -13.25
C ALA A 93 -5.38 -0.91 -13.97
N ASP A 94 -4.52 -0.17 -13.24
CA ASP A 94 -3.26 0.39 -13.74
C ASP A 94 -2.06 -0.56 -13.46
N ARG A 95 -2.24 -1.61 -12.65
CA ARG A 95 -1.17 -2.47 -12.10
C ARG A 95 -0.02 -1.68 -11.46
N SER A 96 -0.37 -0.52 -10.89
CA SER A 96 0.57 0.42 -10.28
C SER A 96 0.58 0.25 -8.77
N VAL A 97 1.77 0.39 -8.18
CA VAL A 97 1.98 0.36 -6.73
C VAL A 97 2.60 1.67 -6.28
N GLU A 98 1.94 2.31 -5.32
CA GLU A 98 2.38 3.57 -4.74
C GLU A 98 2.68 3.39 -3.27
N ILE A 99 3.85 3.87 -2.83
CA ILE A 99 4.17 3.95 -1.41
C ILE A 99 4.12 5.42 -0.99
N VAL A 100 3.21 5.73 -0.08
CA VAL A 100 3.09 7.04 0.55
C VAL A 100 3.57 6.91 1.99
N ALA A 101 4.59 7.67 2.33
CA ALA A 101 5.24 7.62 3.63
C ALA A 101 5.19 9.00 4.26
N ASP A 102 4.95 9.04 5.57
CA ASP A 102 4.96 10.27 6.34
C ASP A 102 6.39 10.83 6.46
N ARG A 103 6.49 12.13 6.77
CA ARG A 103 7.73 12.92 6.71
C ARG A 103 8.87 12.33 7.55
N GLY A 104 8.55 11.75 8.71
CA GLY A 104 9.55 11.22 9.65
C GLY A 104 10.29 10.00 9.09
N ILE A 105 9.55 8.98 8.64
CA ILE A 105 10.17 7.81 8.00
C ILE A 105 10.68 8.12 6.59
N HIS A 106 10.00 9.00 5.84
CA HIS A 106 10.46 9.42 4.52
C HIS A 106 11.86 10.07 4.57
N ALA A 107 12.12 10.94 5.56
CA ALA A 107 13.42 11.58 5.73
C ALA A 107 14.56 10.59 6.03
N ARG A 108 14.26 9.38 6.52
CA ARG A 108 15.26 8.35 6.81
C ARG A 108 15.53 7.42 5.62
N VAL A 109 14.47 7.04 4.90
CA VAL A 109 14.55 6.07 3.79
C VAL A 109 14.89 6.73 2.46
N GLY A 110 14.40 7.95 2.23
CA GLY A 110 14.57 8.69 0.99
C GLY A 110 13.76 8.15 -0.19
N ALA A 111 13.63 8.96 -1.24
CA ALA A 111 12.83 8.62 -2.43
C ALA A 111 13.30 7.34 -3.13
N GLN A 112 14.61 7.15 -3.25
CA GLN A 112 15.19 5.98 -3.92
C GLN A 112 14.86 4.67 -3.20
N GLY A 113 14.82 4.69 -1.86
CA GLY A 113 14.47 3.52 -1.06
C GLY A 113 13.02 3.08 -1.32
N TRP A 114 12.08 4.03 -1.37
CA TRP A 114 10.68 3.74 -1.68
C TRP A 114 10.50 3.27 -3.12
N GLN A 115 11.16 3.93 -4.09
CA GLN A 115 11.09 3.55 -5.50
C GLN A 115 11.58 2.12 -5.74
N ALA A 116 12.63 1.69 -5.04
CA ALA A 116 13.13 0.31 -5.12
C ALA A 116 12.09 -0.71 -4.64
N ILE A 117 11.36 -0.40 -3.55
CA ILE A 117 10.30 -1.28 -3.03
C ILE A 117 9.10 -1.29 -3.99
N CYS A 118 8.64 -0.12 -4.46
CA CYS A 118 7.57 -0.04 -5.47
C CYS A 118 7.89 -0.88 -6.70
N SER A 119 9.09 -0.72 -7.26
CA SER A 119 9.51 -1.42 -8.49
C SER A 119 9.48 -2.96 -8.33
N GLN A 120 9.87 -3.47 -7.15
CA GLN A 120 9.81 -4.89 -6.84
C GLN A 120 8.37 -5.39 -6.73
N MET A 121 7.50 -4.63 -6.06
CA MET A 121 6.08 -4.97 -5.91
C MET A 121 5.35 -4.94 -7.26
N GLU A 122 5.62 -3.95 -8.10
CA GLU A 122 5.09 -3.88 -9.46
C GLU A 122 5.55 -5.05 -10.33
N ALA A 123 6.80 -5.48 -10.20
CA ALA A 123 7.31 -6.66 -10.90
C ALA A 123 6.54 -7.93 -10.51
N ALA A 124 6.23 -8.11 -9.23
CA ALA A 124 5.37 -9.20 -8.76
C ALA A 124 3.93 -9.08 -9.29
N CYS A 125 3.37 -7.87 -9.30
CA CYS A 125 2.03 -7.60 -9.85
C CYS A 125 1.93 -7.94 -11.34
N ARG A 126 2.98 -7.65 -12.12
CA ARG A 126 3.07 -8.02 -13.55
C ARG A 126 3.03 -9.53 -13.78
N ARG A 127 3.54 -10.32 -12.82
CA ARG A 127 3.49 -11.79 -12.82
C ARG A 127 2.23 -12.37 -12.16
N ALA A 128 1.27 -11.53 -11.77
CA ALA A 128 0.09 -11.91 -10.99
C ALA A 128 0.42 -12.54 -9.61
N GLU A 129 1.62 -12.31 -9.09
CA GLU A 129 2.08 -12.76 -7.77
C GLU A 129 1.69 -11.76 -6.68
N TYR A 130 0.41 -11.37 -6.62
CA TYR A 130 -0.06 -10.25 -5.79
C TYR A 130 0.21 -10.42 -4.29
N GLU A 131 -0.26 -11.54 -3.70
CA GLU A 131 -0.08 -11.81 -2.26
C GLU A 131 1.39 -11.79 -1.87
N ARG A 132 2.24 -12.50 -2.64
CA ARG A 132 3.68 -12.56 -2.42
C ARG A 132 4.32 -11.17 -2.55
N GLY A 133 4.00 -10.43 -3.61
CA GLY A 133 4.52 -9.08 -3.84
C GLY A 133 4.19 -8.11 -2.71
N VAL A 134 2.97 -8.17 -2.18
CA VAL A 134 2.56 -7.35 -1.03
C VAL A 134 3.29 -7.78 0.25
N ILE A 135 3.41 -9.08 0.53
CA ILE A 135 4.13 -9.57 1.72
C ILE A 135 5.62 -9.21 1.67
N ASP A 136 6.27 -9.35 0.52
CA ASP A 136 7.69 -8.98 0.35
C ASP A 136 7.88 -7.45 0.45
N GLY A 137 6.91 -6.67 -0.05
CA GLY A 137 6.85 -5.23 0.14
C GLY A 137 6.73 -4.84 1.60
N ILE A 138 5.79 -5.44 2.34
CA ILE A 138 5.62 -5.26 3.79
C ILE A 138 6.94 -5.55 4.49
N ARG A 139 7.56 -6.71 4.25
CA ARG A 139 8.84 -7.08 4.88
C ARG A 139 9.92 -6.03 4.61
N SER A 140 10.01 -5.53 3.38
CA SER A 140 10.99 -4.50 3.01
C SER A 140 10.77 -3.20 3.77
N ILE A 141 9.51 -2.80 3.97
CA ILE A 141 9.14 -1.62 4.76
C ILE A 141 9.39 -1.88 6.26
N THR A 142 9.05 -3.06 6.77
CA THR A 142 9.30 -3.48 8.16
C THR A 142 10.76 -3.32 8.53
N LEU A 143 11.69 -3.71 7.64
CA LEU A 143 13.13 -3.55 7.87
C LEU A 143 13.51 -2.08 8.07
N ARG A 144 12.97 -1.18 7.25
CA ARG A 144 13.23 0.27 7.36
C ARG A 144 12.62 0.85 8.64
N LEU A 145 11.38 0.47 8.97
CA LEU A 145 10.71 0.93 10.18
C LEU A 145 11.41 0.42 11.44
N THR A 146 11.82 -0.85 11.47
CA THR A 146 12.55 -1.43 12.61
C THR A 146 13.92 -0.77 12.80
N GLN A 147 14.62 -0.45 11.70
CA GLN A 147 15.92 0.22 11.77
C GLN A 147 15.85 1.63 12.36
N HIS A 148 14.77 2.38 12.09
CA HIS A 148 14.67 3.80 12.45
C HIS A 148 13.71 4.08 13.61
N PHE A 149 12.76 3.18 13.87
CA PHE A 149 11.68 3.31 14.85
C PHE A 149 11.44 1.96 15.56
N PRO A 150 12.45 1.34 16.20
CA PRO A 150 12.31 0.04 16.83
C PRO A 150 11.21 0.04 17.91
N ALA A 151 10.62 -1.12 18.17
CA ALA A 151 9.64 -1.28 19.23
C ALA A 151 10.24 -0.83 20.59
N ARG A 152 9.44 -0.12 21.38
CA ARG A 152 9.79 0.23 22.76
C ARG A 152 9.20 -0.83 23.70
N ASP A 153 9.82 -1.05 24.86
CA ASP A 153 9.39 -2.05 25.87
C ASP A 153 7.95 -1.89 26.37
N ARG A 154 7.30 -0.77 26.06
CA ARG A 154 5.88 -0.56 26.35
C ARG A 154 5.05 -1.17 25.22
N ARG A 155 4.50 -2.37 25.46
CA ARG A 155 3.37 -2.90 24.67
C ARG A 155 2.14 -2.01 24.88
N GLU A 156 2.10 -0.88 24.18
CA GLU A 156 0.82 -0.28 23.86
C GLU A 156 0.11 -1.29 22.96
N GLN A 157 -1.01 -1.85 23.45
CA GLN A 157 -1.88 -2.70 22.66
C GLN A 157 -2.54 -1.86 21.56
N ARG A 158 -1.78 -1.53 20.52
CA ARG A 158 -2.30 -0.90 19.32
C ARG A 158 -2.93 -1.99 18.46
N LEU A 159 -4.18 -1.80 18.04
CA LEU A 159 -4.82 -2.73 17.12
C LEU A 159 -4.05 -2.70 15.80
N PRO A 160 -3.68 -3.86 15.24
CA PRO A 160 -2.88 -3.88 14.03
C PRO A 160 -3.65 -3.31 12.85
N GLY A 161 -2.92 -2.64 11.95
CA GLY A 161 -3.44 -2.17 10.68
C GLY A 161 -4.13 -3.29 9.91
N LYS A 162 -5.35 -3.02 9.45
CA LYS A 162 -6.10 -3.97 8.62
C LYS A 162 -5.93 -3.62 7.15
N PRO A 163 -5.71 -4.61 6.26
CA PRO A 163 -5.71 -4.35 4.84
C PRO A 163 -7.12 -3.98 4.36
N VAL A 164 -7.21 -2.97 3.50
CA VAL A 164 -8.48 -2.37 3.04
C VAL A 164 -8.67 -2.64 1.56
N ILE A 165 -9.91 -2.92 1.15
CA ILE A 165 -10.34 -2.91 -0.24
C ILE A 165 -11.21 -1.68 -0.44
N LEU A 166 -10.86 -0.85 -1.41
CA LEU A 166 -11.57 0.36 -1.82
C LEU A 166 -12.44 0.10 -3.06
#